data_AF-N8WK43-F1
#
_entry.id   AF-N8WK43-F1
#
_cell.length_a   1.000
_cell.length_b   1.000
_cell.length_c   1.000
_cell.angle_alpha   90.00
_cell.angle_beta   90.00
_cell.angle_gamma   90.00
#
_symmetry.space_group_name_H-M   'P 1'
#
loop_
_entity.id
_entity.type
_entity.pdbx_description
1 polymer ?
#
loop_
_entity_poly.entity_id
_entity_poly.type
_entity_poly.pdbx_seq_one_letter_code
_entity_poly.pdbx_strand_id
1 'polypeptide(L)'
;MTKLKYTPEIRERAVQLLIESEKDYPSNWAAVSAIAPKIGCTPETLRAWHQKHLDQQNPIKVQQISDQEKMKQMEREIKELKRANEILRKAAAFFAQAELDRPHK
;
A
#
# COMPACT_ATOMS: atom_id res chain seq x y z
N MET A 1 -4.52 31.20 5.39
CA MET A 1 -4.08 30.48 6.60
C MET A 1 -2.87 29.61 6.25
N THR A 2 -1.67 30.10 6.53
CA THR A 2 -0.41 29.39 6.31
C THR A 2 -0.35 28.20 7.27
N LYS A 3 -0.54 26.97 6.76
CA LYS A 3 -0.30 25.75 7.55
C LYS A 3 1.12 25.84 8.12
N LEU A 4 1.24 25.93 9.45
CA LEU A 4 2.50 25.76 10.15
C LEU A 4 3.03 24.38 9.76
N LYS A 5 3.94 24.35 8.77
CA LYS A 5 4.53 23.12 8.27
C LYS A 5 5.61 22.75 9.29
N TYR A 6 5.25 21.91 10.26
CA TYR A 6 6.25 21.16 11.01
C TYR A 6 7.18 20.50 10.01
N THR A 7 8.47 20.84 10.06
CA THR A 7 9.52 20.27 9.22
C THR A 7 9.63 18.77 9.51
N PRO A 8 10.05 17.96 8.53
CA PRO A 8 10.23 16.52 8.73
C PRO A 8 11.13 16.22 9.94
N GLU A 9 12.21 16.97 10.11
CA GLU A 9 13.15 16.85 11.23
C GLU A 9 12.48 17.03 12.60
N ILE A 10 11.57 17.99 12.75
CA ILE A 10 10.84 18.20 14.02
C ILE A 10 9.94 16.99 14.31
N ARG A 11 9.32 16.40 13.28
CA ARG A 11 8.45 15.24 13.44
C ARG A 11 9.23 14.00 13.85
N GLU A 12 10.34 13.72 13.16
CA GLU A 12 11.21 12.59 13.49
C GLU A 12 11.77 12.73 14.89
N ARG A 13 12.28 13.92 15.24
CA ARG A 13 12.80 14.19 16.58
C ARG A 13 11.73 14.00 17.67
N ALA A 14 10.51 14.46 17.42
CA ALA A 14 9.41 14.32 18.38
C ALA A 14 9.00 12.85 18.57
N VAL A 15 8.97 12.07 17.49
CA VAL A 15 8.68 10.63 17.55
C VAL A 15 9.80 9.87 18.24
N GLN A 16 11.06 10.20 17.98
CA GLN A 16 12.20 9.54 18.62
C GLN A 16 12.26 9.84 20.11
N LEU A 17 11.98 11.08 20.51
CA LEU A 17 11.86 11.46 21.92
C LEU A 17 10.71 10.73 22.62
N LEU A 18 9.59 10.48 21.92
CA LEU A 18 8.47 9.69 22.44
C LEU A 18 8.87 8.23 22.69
N ILE A 19 9.61 7.62 21.76
CA ILE A 19 10.07 6.24 21.89
C ILE A 19 11.08 6.10 23.05
N GLU A 20 12.01 7.05 23.17
CA GLU A 20 13.01 7.04 24.24
C GLU A 20 12.37 7.15 25.63
N SER A 21 11.40 8.05 25.77
CA SER A 21 10.72 8.31 27.04
C SER A 21 9.54 7.38 27.33
N GLU A 22 9.16 6.48 26.42
CA GLU A 22 8.03 5.56 26.62
C GLU A 22 8.20 4.71 27.88
N LYS A 23 9.46 4.38 28.26
CA LYS A 23 9.78 3.58 29.45
C LYS A 23 9.64 4.35 30.77
N ASP A 24 9.68 5.67 30.72
CA ASP A 24 9.61 6.53 31.92
C ASP A 24 8.16 6.87 32.31
N TYR A 25 7.18 6.53 31.47
CA TYR A 25 5.77 6.81 31.69
C TYR A 25 4.95 5.52 31.82
N PRO A 26 3.85 5.54 32.61
CA PRO A 26 3.01 4.36 32.82
C PRO A 26 2.21 3.96 31.57
N SER A 27 2.03 4.87 30.61
CA SER A 27 1.24 4.66 29.39
C SER A 27 1.78 5.51 28.24
N ASN A 28 1.67 5.01 27.01
CA ASN A 28 2.03 5.77 25.79
C ASN A 28 1.29 7.11 25.71
N TRP A 29 0.01 7.15 26.08
CA TRP A 29 -0.77 8.41 26.15
C TRP A 29 -0.20 9.44 27.13
N ALA A 30 0.34 8.99 28.27
CA ALA A 30 0.96 9.86 29.26
C ALA A 30 2.26 10.48 28.72
N ALA A 31 3.08 9.68 28.03
CA ALA A 31 4.28 10.14 27.34
C ALA A 31 3.93 11.15 26.23
N VAL A 32 2.95 10.85 25.38
CA VAL A 32 2.48 11.75 24.32
C VAL A 32 1.99 13.08 24.90
N SER A 33 1.18 13.05 25.95
CA SER A 33 0.65 14.25 26.59
C SER A 33 1.74 15.11 27.23
N ALA A 34 2.80 14.50 27.77
CA ALA A 34 3.92 15.21 28.38
C ALA A 34 4.91 15.80 27.35
N ILE A 35 5.04 15.18 26.17
CA ILE A 35 6.02 15.58 25.15
C ILE A 35 5.44 16.56 24.13
N ALA A 36 4.17 16.40 23.75
CA ALA A 36 3.49 17.30 22.82
C ALA A 36 3.68 18.81 23.13
N PRO A 37 3.49 19.28 24.38
CA PRO A 37 3.73 20.69 24.71
C PRO A 37 5.20 21.11 24.61
N LYS A 38 6.17 20.20 24.80
CA LYS A 38 7.62 20.50 24.66
C LYS A 38 8.02 20.75 23.20
N ILE A 39 7.30 20.16 22.26
CA ILE A 39 7.50 20.34 20.81
C ILE A 39 6.63 21.48 20.26
N GLY A 40 5.62 21.92 21.02
CA GLY A 40 4.66 22.93 20.58
C GLY A 40 3.58 22.36 19.66
N CYS A 41 3.30 21.06 19.72
CA CYS A 41 2.26 20.40 18.95
C CYS A 41 1.13 19.86 19.84
N THR A 42 0.01 19.48 19.23
CA THR A 42 -1.08 18.83 19.98
C THR A 42 -0.76 17.35 20.22
N PRO A 43 -1.22 16.75 21.34
CA PRO A 43 -1.06 15.32 21.60
C PRO A 43 -1.54 14.43 20.46
N GLU A 44 -2.66 14.78 19.82
CA GLU A 44 -3.19 14.07 18.65
C GLU A 44 -2.24 14.10 17.45
N THR A 45 -1.56 15.23 17.24
CA THR A 45 -0.58 15.38 16.16
C THR A 45 0.61 14.47 16.38
N LEU A 46 1.15 14.43 17.60
CA LEU A 46 2.27 13.57 17.96
C LEU A 46 1.90 12.08 17.86
N ARG A 47 0.70 11.70 18.31
CA ARG A 47 0.16 10.34 18.14
C ARG A 47 0.06 9.94 16.67
N ALA A 48 -0.43 10.84 15.80
CA ALA A 48 -0.52 10.57 14.37
C ALA A 48 0.86 10.38 13.72
N TRP A 49 1.88 11.11 14.15
CA TRP A 49 3.25 10.92 13.68
C TRP A 49 3.84 9.59 14.16
N HIS A 50 3.64 9.23 15.43
CA HIS A 50 4.06 7.94 15.98
C HIS A 50 3.42 6.76 15.24
N GLN A 51 2.12 6.82 14.97
CA GLN A 51 1.41 5.79 14.21
C GLN A 51 1.97 5.64 12.78
N LYS A 52 2.22 6.75 12.08
CA LYS A 52 2.84 6.72 10.75
C LYS A 52 4.24 6.12 10.77
N HIS A 53 5.02 6.42 11.79
CA HIS A 53 6.35 5.86 11.97
C HIS A 53 6.29 4.34 12.20
N LEU A 54 5.33 3.85 13.00
CA LEU A 54 5.11 2.40 13.17
C LEU A 54 4.67 1.72 11.86
N ASP A 55 3.81 2.35 11.07
CA ASP A 55 3.43 1.84 9.74
C ASP A 55 4.61 1.79 8.76
N GLN A 56 5.53 2.77 8.83
CA GLN A 56 6.76 2.77 8.04
C GLN A 56 7.76 1.72 8.51
N GLN A 57 7.87 1.49 9.83
CA GLN A 57 8.74 0.46 10.40
C GLN A 57 8.19 -0.96 10.24
N ASN A 58 6.91 -1.12 9.88
CA ASN A 58 6.29 -2.41 9.64
C ASN A 58 6.11 -2.66 8.13
N PRO A 59 7.19 -3.04 7.40
CA PRO A 59 7.19 -3.17 5.94
C PRO A 59 6.16 -4.18 5.42
N ILE A 60 5.71 -5.11 6.26
CA ILE A 60 4.76 -6.17 5.91
C ILE A 60 3.42 -5.60 5.40
N LYS A 61 2.89 -4.53 6.01
CA LYS A 61 1.61 -3.95 5.58
C LYS A 61 1.70 -3.19 4.27
N VAL A 62 2.79 -2.47 4.05
CA VAL A 62 3.01 -1.71 2.81
C VAL A 62 3.25 -2.68 1.64
N GLN A 63 3.99 -3.76 1.87
CA GLN A 63 4.18 -4.83 0.88
C GLN A 63 2.85 -5.51 0.53
N GLN A 64 2.03 -5.89 1.54
CA GLN A 64 0.76 -6.57 1.32
C GLN A 64 -0.22 -5.76 0.46
N ILE A 65 -0.29 -4.44 0.63
CA ILE A 65 -1.16 -3.57 -0.19
C ILE A 65 -0.65 -3.55 -1.64
N SER A 66 0.66 -3.39 -1.84
CA SER A 66 1.28 -3.42 -3.17
C SER A 66 1.11 -4.77 -3.87
N ASP A 67 1.22 -5.86 -3.12
CA ASP A 67 1.10 -7.22 -3.64
C ASP A 67 -0.35 -7.56 -4.00
N GLN A 68 -1.34 -7.04 -3.26
CA GLN A 68 -2.76 -7.15 -3.61
C GLN A 68 -3.10 -6.46 -4.94
N GLU A 69 -2.53 -5.28 -5.19
CA GLU A 69 -2.72 -4.55 -6.43
C GLU A 69 -2.10 -5.28 -7.63
N LYS A 70 -0.88 -5.81 -7.46
CA LYS A 70 -0.22 -6.64 -8.47
C LYS A 70 -1.00 -7.92 -8.77
N MET A 71 -1.53 -8.58 -7.73
CA MET A 71 -2.33 -9.80 -7.88
C MET A 71 -3.59 -9.53 -8.71
N LYS A 72 -4.33 -8.46 -8.42
CA LYS A 72 -5.51 -8.08 -9.21
C LYS A 72 -5.18 -7.73 -10.66
N GLN A 73 -4.04 -7.09 -10.89
CA GLN A 73 -3.58 -6.79 -12.26
C GLN A 73 -3.25 -8.08 -13.02
N MET A 74 -2.50 -8.99 -12.40
CA MET A 74 -2.18 -10.30 -12.99
C MET A 74 -3.43 -11.14 -13.26
N GLU A 75 -4.42 -11.13 -12.37
CA GLU A 75 -5.68 -11.85 -12.59
C GLU A 75 -6.47 -11.32 -13.80
N ARG A 76 -6.47 -10.00 -14.01
CA ARG A 76 -7.08 -9.38 -15.20
C ARG A 76 -6.36 -9.80 -16.47
N GLU A 77 -5.04 -9.77 -16.45
CA GLU A 77 -4.20 -10.15 -17.59
C GLU A 77 -4.38 -11.63 -17.95
N ILE A 78 -4.41 -12.54 -16.97
CA ILE A 78 -4.70 -13.95 -17.18
C ILE A 78 -6.09 -14.14 -17.81
N LYS A 79 -7.10 -13.39 -17.37
CA LYS A 79 -8.46 -13.47 -17.91
C LYS A 79 -8.51 -13.02 -19.38
N GLU A 80 -7.80 -11.95 -19.70
CA GLU A 80 -7.73 -11.42 -21.07
C GLU A 80 -6.98 -12.39 -22.00
N LEU A 81 -5.84 -12.90 -21.55
CA LEU A 81 -5.05 -13.91 -22.29
C LEU A 81 -5.86 -15.18 -22.54
N LYS A 82 -6.64 -15.66 -21.57
CA LYS A 82 -7.54 -16.81 -21.75
C LYS A 82 -8.62 -16.52 -22.78
N ARG A 83 -9.21 -15.33 -22.77
CA ARG A 83 -10.22 -14.92 -23.75
C ARG A 83 -9.63 -14.85 -25.17
N ALA A 84 -8.44 -14.28 -25.32
CA ALA A 84 -7.73 -14.24 -26.59
C ALA A 84 -7.43 -15.65 -27.12
N ASN A 85 -6.94 -16.54 -26.26
CA ASN A 85 -6.71 -17.94 -26.61
C ASN A 85 -7.99 -18.66 -27.05
N GLU A 86 -9.12 -18.39 -26.40
CA GLU A 86 -10.40 -18.99 -26.81
C GLU A 86 -10.82 -18.52 -28.20
N ILE A 87 -10.66 -17.23 -28.51
CA ILE A 87 -10.94 -16.68 -29.85
C ILE A 87 -10.05 -17.34 -30.89
N LEU A 88 -8.74 -17.45 -30.62
CA LEU A 88 -7.79 -18.09 -31.51
C LEU A 88 -8.12 -19.58 -31.75
N ARG A 89 -8.50 -20.32 -30.70
CA ARG A 89 -8.92 -21.72 -30.85
C ARG A 89 -10.21 -21.86 -31.66
N LYS A 90 -11.19 -20.98 -31.45
CA LYS A 90 -12.43 -20.94 -32.24
C LYS A 90 -12.15 -20.60 -33.71
N ALA A 91 -11.28 -19.63 -33.96
CA ALA A 91 -10.85 -19.28 -35.31
C ALA A 91 -10.13 -20.46 -35.98
N ALA A 92 -9.18 -21.10 -35.30
CA ALA A 92 -8.47 -22.26 -35.81
C ALA A 92 -9.43 -23.43 -36.14
N ALA A 93 -10.42 -23.69 -35.28
CA ALA A 93 -11.45 -24.70 -35.55
C ALA A 93 -12.32 -24.34 -36.76
N PHE A 94 -12.70 -23.07 -36.89
CA PHE A 94 -13.47 -22.58 -38.04
C PHE A 94 -12.69 -22.72 -39.35
N PHE A 95 -11.41 -22.33 -39.37
CA PHE A 95 -10.56 -22.47 -40.55
C PHE A 95 -10.30 -23.93 -40.90
N ALA A 96 -10.03 -24.80 -39.92
CA ALA A 96 -9.86 -26.23 -40.15
C ALA A 96 -11.12 -26.87 -40.76
N GLN A 97 -12.31 -26.46 -40.32
CA GLN A 97 -13.57 -26.95 -40.89
C GLN A 97 -13.80 -26.44 -42.32
N ALA A 98 -13.44 -25.19 -42.62
CA ALA A 98 -13.52 -24.62 -43.97
C ALA A 98 -12.51 -25.24 -44.95
N GLU A 99 -11.38 -25.76 -44.47
CA GLU A 99 -10.43 -26.53 -45.29
C GLU A 99 -10.96 -27.93 -45.63
N LEU A 100 -11.69 -28.57 -44.71
CA LEU A 100 -12.32 -29.88 -44.96
C LEU A 100 -13.51 -29.81 -45.93
N ASP A 101 -14.21 -28.68 -45.98
CA ASP A 101 -15.40 -28.49 -46.84
C ASP A 101 -15.04 -28.00 -48.26
N ARG A 102 -13.74 -27.82 -48.57
CA ARG A 102 -13.28 -27.51 -49.92
C ARG A 102 -13.33 -28.77 -50.79
N PRO A 103 -13.99 -28.74 -51.97
CA PRO A 103 -13.87 -29.84 -52.92
C PRO A 103 -12.41 -29.94 -53.37
N HIS A 104 -11.78 -31.08 -53.10
CA HIS A 104 -10.50 -31.43 -53.71
C HIS A 104 -10.68 -31.47 -55.22
N LYS A 105 -9.95 -30.61 -55.93
CA LYS A 105 -9.92 -30.57 -57.39
C LYS A 105 -8.91 -31.58 -57.92
#